data_AF-A0A0C1Q3K4-F1
#
_entry.id   AF-A0A0C1Q3K4-F1
#
_cell.length_a   1.000
_cell.length_b   1.000
_cell.length_c   1.000
_cell.angle_alpha   90.00
_cell.angle_beta   90.00
_cell.angle_gamma   90.00
#
_symmetry.space_group_name_H-M   'P 1'
#
loop_
_entity.id
_entity.type
_entity.pdbx_description
1 polymer ?
#
loop_
_entity_poly.entity_id
_entity_poly.type
_entity_poly.pdbx_seq_one_letter_code
_entity_poly.pdbx_strand_id
1 'polypeptide(L)'
;MLRATWTHFLMSDERYWDIAGVLFGGIGAFALLGQLLSEVNRDAESTLSMSFLFGYVVVFMFWLLYGLRFKRPAIIWTNSVCLVLQSMIALVVLS
;
A
#
# COMPACT_ATOMS: atom_id res chain seq x y z
N MET A 1 12.08 -6.39 -21.78
CA MET A 1 11.97 -5.41 -20.66
C MET A 1 11.34 -4.14 -21.21
N LEU A 2 10.04 -3.93 -21.00
CA LEU A 2 9.40 -2.64 -21.30
C LEU A 2 9.68 -1.72 -20.12
N ARG A 3 10.47 -0.66 -20.34
CA ARG A 3 10.65 0.43 -19.39
C ARG A 3 9.29 1.09 -19.17
N ALA A 4 8.68 0.88 -18.01
CA ALA A 4 7.51 1.65 -17.58
C ALA A 4 7.98 3.08 -17.27
N THR A 5 8.10 3.91 -18.30
CA THR A 5 8.44 5.33 -18.17
C THR A 5 7.19 6.14 -17.83
N TRP A 6 7.37 7.19 -17.02
CA TRP A 6 6.32 8.16 -16.66
C TRP A 6 5.55 8.72 -17.86
N THR A 7 6.19 8.80 -19.02
CA THR A 7 5.55 9.20 -20.29
C THR A 7 4.45 8.25 -20.75
N HIS A 8 4.60 6.94 -20.52
CA HIS A 8 3.59 5.93 -20.86
C HIS A 8 2.38 5.99 -19.90
N PHE A 9 2.58 6.50 -18.69
CA PHE A 9 1.52 6.69 -17.68
C PHE A 9 0.61 7.87 -18.03
N LEU A 10 1.21 8.98 -18.52
CA LEU A 10 0.46 10.20 -18.86
C LEU A 10 -0.24 10.17 -20.22
N MET A 11 0.09 9.20 -21.07
CA MET A 11 -0.45 9.06 -22.42
C MET A 11 -1.26 7.77 -22.64
N SER A 12 -1.52 6.97 -21.60
CA SER A 12 -2.35 5.77 -21.71
C SER A 12 -3.85 6.14 -21.75
N ASP A 13 -4.65 5.34 -22.47
CA ASP A 13 -6.12 5.44 -22.43
C ASP A 13 -6.69 5.17 -21.02
N GLU A 14 -5.89 4.59 -20.14
CA GLU A 14 -6.23 4.29 -18.75
C GLU A 14 -5.75 5.35 -17.75
N ARG A 15 -5.28 6.51 -18.23
CA ARG A 15 -4.69 7.55 -17.38
C ARG A 15 -5.55 7.93 -16.17
N TYR A 16 -6.88 8.01 -16.32
CA TYR A 16 -7.76 8.33 -15.19
C TYR A 16 -7.76 7.23 -14.11
N TRP A 17 -7.70 5.96 -14.53
CA TRP A 17 -7.58 4.82 -13.62
C TRP A 17 -6.23 4.81 -12.92
N ASP A 18 -5.17 5.13 -13.65
CA ASP A 18 -3.81 5.24 -13.15
C ASP A 18 -3.69 6.37 -12.12
N ILE A 19 -4.22 7.56 -12.41
CA ILE A 19 -4.28 8.70 -11.47
C ILE A 19 -5.11 8.36 -10.25
N ALA A 20 -6.31 7.78 -10.43
CA ALA A 20 -7.16 7.37 -9.32
C ALA A 20 -6.45 6.35 -8.42
N GLY A 21 -5.77 5.37 -9.02
CA GLY A 21 -4.98 4.37 -8.30
C GLY A 21 -3.91 5.01 -7.42
N VAL A 22 -3.14 5.96 -7.96
CA VAL A 22 -2.13 6.70 -7.19
C VAL A 22 -2.76 7.56 -6.10
N LEU A 23 -3.85 8.28 -6.39
CA LEU A 23 -4.48 9.18 -5.44
C LEU A 23 -5.11 8.44 -4.27
N PHE A 24 -5.97 7.45 -4.53
CA PHE A 24 -6.63 6.68 -3.49
C PHE A 24 -5.66 5.77 -2.74
N GLY A 25 -4.71 5.16 -3.46
CA GLY A 25 -3.64 4.39 -2.82
C GLY A 25 -2.73 5.27 -1.96
N GLY A 26 -2.47 6.51 -2.38
CA GLY A 26 -1.73 7.50 -1.60
C GLY A 26 -2.45 7.87 -0.30
N ILE A 27 -3.76 8.13 -0.34
CA ILE A 27 -4.58 8.37 0.87
C ILE A 27 -4.47 7.18 1.83
N GLY A 28 -4.55 5.94 1.31
CA GLY A 28 -4.36 4.73 2.10
C GLY A 28 -2.97 4.66 2.75
N ALA A 29 -1.91 4.96 2.00
CA ALA A 29 -0.55 5.00 2.52
C ALA A 29 -0.37 6.05 3.63
N PHE A 30 -0.94 7.25 3.47
CA PHE A 30 -0.90 8.29 4.51
C PHE A 30 -1.67 7.87 5.78
N ALA A 31 -2.82 7.22 5.62
CA ALA A 31 -3.57 6.69 6.76
C ALA A 31 -2.77 5.62 7.52
N LEU A 32 -2.11 4.70 6.80
CA LEU A 32 -1.24 3.69 7.40
C LEU A 32 -0.01 4.31 8.08
N LEU A 33 0.58 5.35 7.50
CA LEU A 33 1.68 6.07 8.14
C LEU A 33 1.22 6.71 9.46
N GLY A 34 0.04 7.34 9.47
CA GLY A 34 -0.56 7.89 10.69
C GLY A 34 -0.81 6.80 11.75
N GLN A 35 -1.34 5.65 11.33
CA GLN A 35 -1.52 4.50 12.22
C GLN A 35 -0.19 3.99 12.78
N LEU A 36 0.85 3.84 11.95
CA LEU A 36 2.18 3.41 12.37
C LEU A 36 2.77 4.36 13.40
N LEU A 37 2.71 5.66 13.15
CA LEU A 37 3.18 6.66 14.11
C LEU A 37 2.37 6.60 15.42
N SER A 38 1.06 6.36 15.34
CA SER A 38 0.24 6.18 16.53
C SER A 38 0.63 4.95 17.34
N GLU A 39 0.93 3.83 16.70
CA GLU A 39 1.33 2.60 17.41
C GLU A 39 2.75 2.68 17.98
N VAL A 40 3.69 3.31 17.26
CA VAL A 40 5.07 3.51 17.76
C VAL A 40 5.13 4.39 19.01
N ASN A 41 4.22 5.35 19.14
CA ASN A 41 4.15 6.26 20.29
C ASN A 41 3.10 5.84 21.33
N ARG A 42 2.55 4.62 21.24
CA ARG A 42 1.51 4.15 22.15
C ARG A 42 2.15 3.56 23.42
N ASP A 43 1.75 4.08 24.58
CA ASP A 43 2.18 3.55 25.88
C ASP A 43 1.35 2.35 26.38
N ALA A 44 0.14 2.19 25.85
CA ALA A 44 -0.80 1.13 26.20
C ALA A 44 -0.80 -0.01 25.16
N GLU A 45 -1.44 -1.13 25.50
CA GLU A 45 -1.62 -2.23 24.54
C GLU A 45 -2.35 -1.77 23.26
N SER A 46 -1.97 -2.37 22.13
CA SER A 46 -2.59 -2.07 20.84
C SER A 46 -4.06 -2.49 20.83
N THR A 47 -4.91 -1.66 20.21
CA THR A 47 -6.33 -1.97 20.00
C THR A 47 -6.58 -2.65 18.64
N LEU A 48 -5.53 -2.87 17.85
CA LEU A 48 -5.64 -3.47 16.53
C LEU A 48 -5.86 -4.98 16.62
N SER A 49 -6.84 -5.49 15.88
CA SER A 49 -7.06 -6.93 15.79
C SER A 49 -5.97 -7.62 14.97
N MET A 50 -5.64 -8.87 15.32
CA MET A 50 -4.71 -9.69 14.54
C MET A 50 -5.20 -9.91 13.11
N SER A 51 -6.52 -10.02 12.91
CA SER A 51 -7.12 -10.13 11.58
C SER A 51 -6.87 -8.87 10.73
N PHE A 52 -6.90 -7.68 11.34
CA PHE A 52 -6.53 -6.45 10.65
C PHE A 52 -5.04 -6.45 10.28
N LEU A 53 -4.16 -6.75 11.26
CA LEU A 53 -2.71 -6.73 11.08
C LEU A 53 -2.27 -7.61 9.92
N PHE A 54 -2.63 -8.89 9.94
CA PHE A 54 -2.21 -9.85 8.92
C PHE A 54 -3.11 -9.83 7.67
N GLY A 55 -4.40 -9.59 7.83
CA GLY A 55 -5.33 -9.56 6.71
C GLY A 55 -4.95 -8.50 5.68
N TYR A 56 -4.60 -7.29 6.13
CA TYR A 56 -4.17 -6.24 5.20
C TYR A 56 -2.80 -6.49 4.57
N VAL A 57 -1.88 -7.19 5.25
CA VAL A 57 -0.63 -7.66 4.61
C VAL A 57 -0.96 -8.56 3.41
N VAL A 58 -1.86 -9.53 3.59
CA VAL A 58 -2.28 -10.42 2.50
C VAL A 58 -2.98 -9.65 1.38
N VAL A 59 -3.85 -8.68 1.71
CA VAL A 59 -4.53 -7.84 0.72
C VAL A 59 -3.55 -7.02 -0.10
N PHE A 60 -2.60 -6.32 0.54
CA PHE A 60 -1.61 -5.53 -0.20
C PHE A 60 -0.65 -6.41 -1.01
N MET A 61 -0.28 -7.59 -0.48
CA MET A 61 0.49 -8.57 -1.24
C MET A 61 -0.26 -9.05 -2.48
N PHE A 62 -1.54 -9.41 -2.34
CA PHE A 62 -2.39 -9.83 -3.45
C PHE A 62 -2.45 -8.76 -4.54
N TRP A 63 -2.72 -7.51 -4.17
CA TRP A 63 -2.82 -6.42 -5.13
C TRP A 63 -1.48 -6.05 -5.76
N LEU A 64 -0.38 -6.17 -5.01
CA LEU A 64 0.96 -5.99 -5.57
C LEU A 64 1.24 -7.04 -6.65
N LEU A 65 0.99 -8.32 -6.36
CA LEU A 65 1.16 -9.41 -7.33
C LEU A 65 0.23 -9.25 -8.54
N TYR A 66 -1.02 -8.82 -8.31
CA TYR A 66 -1.95 -8.46 -9.38
C TYR A 66 -1.37 -7.34 -10.26
N GLY A 67 -0.89 -6.25 -9.66
CA GLY A 67 -0.27 -5.13 -10.36
C GLY A 67 0.92 -5.56 -11.20
N LEU A 68 1.80 -6.41 -10.66
CA LEU A 68 2.94 -6.99 -11.38
C LEU A 68 2.49 -7.86 -12.56
N ARG A 69 1.50 -8.74 -12.35
CA ARG A 69 0.96 -9.66 -13.38
C ARG A 69 0.35 -8.92 -14.58
N PHE A 70 -0.34 -7.82 -14.32
CA PHE A 70 -1.04 -7.01 -15.32
C PHE A 70 -0.27 -5.74 -15.71
N LYS A 71 0.96 -5.55 -15.21
CA LYS A 71 1.82 -4.40 -15.49
C LYS A 71 1.13 -3.06 -15.23
N ARG A 72 0.49 -2.92 -14.06
CA ARG A 72 -0.24 -1.71 -13.62
C ARG A 72 0.60 -0.90 -12.63
N PRO A 73 1.34 0.15 -13.05
CA PRO A 73 2.30 0.83 -12.19
C PRO A 73 1.66 1.52 -10.97
N ALA A 74 0.46 2.11 -11.13
CA ALA A 74 -0.25 2.74 -10.02
C ALA A 74 -0.54 1.76 -8.89
N ILE A 75 -1.03 0.57 -9.22
CA ILE A 75 -1.31 -0.51 -8.26
C ILE A 75 -0.02 -1.01 -7.63
N ILE A 76 1.03 -1.24 -8.43
CA ILE A 76 2.32 -1.73 -7.95
C ILE A 76 2.90 -0.79 -6.90
N TRP A 77 3.02 0.50 -7.21
CA TRP A 77 3.67 1.46 -6.31
C TRP A 77 2.90 1.63 -5.01
N THR A 78 1.59 1.84 -5.11
CA THR A 78 0.76 2.11 -3.93
C THR A 78 0.68 0.90 -3.00
N ASN A 79 0.49 -0.31 -3.55
CA ASN A 79 0.42 -1.51 -2.73
C ASN A 79 1.79 -1.94 -2.18
N SER A 80 2.89 -1.66 -2.88
CA SER A 80 4.23 -1.88 -2.31
C SER A 80 4.45 -1.03 -1.07
N VAL A 81 4.11 0.26 -1.12
CA VAL A 81 4.24 1.17 0.03
C VAL A 81 3.31 0.75 1.16
N CYS A 82 2.04 0.47 0.86
CA CYS A 82 1.08 0.04 1.88
C CYS A 82 1.48 -1.30 2.52
N LEU A 83 2.00 -2.25 1.74
CA LEU A 83 2.49 -3.53 2.25
C LEU A 83 3.63 -3.32 3.26
N VAL A 84 4.60 -2.46 2.94
CA VAL A 84 5.71 -2.14 3.86
C VAL A 84 5.17 -1.50 5.14
N LEU A 85 4.34 -0.46 5.03
CA LEU A 85 3.79 0.23 6.20
C LEU A 85 2.96 -0.71 7.08
N GLN A 86 2.06 -1.51 6.49
CA GLN A 86 1.24 -2.48 7.23
C GLN A 86 2.10 -3.56 7.91
N SER A 87 3.17 -4.01 7.24
CA SER A 87 4.10 -4.98 7.83
C SER A 87 4.85 -4.36 9.02
N MET A 88 5.25 -3.09 8.92
CA MET A 88 5.86 -2.37 10.05
C MET A 88 4.89 -2.21 11.22
N ILE A 89 3.62 -1.90 10.97
CA ILE A 89 2.58 -1.84 12.02
C ILE A 89 2.48 -3.19 12.72
N ALA A 90 2.40 -4.29 11.95
CA ALA A 90 2.33 -5.62 12.53
C ALA A 90 3.58 -5.94 13.38
N LEU A 91 4.78 -5.57 12.92
CA LEU A 91 6.01 -5.78 13.70
C LEU A 91 6.00 -4.98 15.01
N VAL A 92 5.60 -3.71 14.98
CA VAL A 92 5.53 -2.85 16.18
C VAL A 92 4.51 -3.37 17.18
N VAL A 93 3.35 -3.83 16.72
CA VAL A 93 2.31 -4.35 17.63
C VAL A 93 2.69 -5.72 18.24
N LEU A 94 3.57 -6.48 17.58
CA LEU A 94 3.99 -7.81 18.04
C LEU A 94 5.29 -7.79 18.86
N SER A 95 6.00 -6.66 18.92
CA SER A 95 7.23 -6.48 19.70
C SER A 95 6.94 -6.02 21.12
#